data_AF-A0A350IAD3-F1
#
_entry.id   AF-A0A350IAD3-F1
#
_cell.length_a   1.000
_cell.length_b   1.000
_cell.length_c   1.000
_cell.angle_alpha   90.00
_cell.angle_beta   90.00
_cell.angle_gamma   90.00
#
_symmetry.space_group_name_H-M   'P 1'
#
loop_
_entity.id
_entity.type
_entity.pdbx_description
1 polymer ?
#
loop_
_entity_poly.entity_id
_entity_poly.type
_entity_poly.pdbx_seq_one_letter_code
_entity_poly.pdbx_strand_id
1 'polypeptide(L)'
;MNEIAIVGGTQSQKSLVLKVVTWYLKKVLPRVRTLDITVKLTRCMDKSNAMGYCLELDDHKTFEIEVDKNLRLYDMVSTLCHELTHLKQYYRKEMVHLDCGRIRWKKKVYKETFEYDKQPWEKEAFKVETQLALDCFTEIL
;
A
#
# COMPACT_ATOMS: atom_id res chain seq x y z
N MET A 1 2.18 -10.66 -16.46
CA MET A 1 2.00 -9.19 -16.40
C MET A 1 1.34 -8.91 -15.07
N ASN A 2 1.61 -7.77 -14.40
CA ASN A 2 0.87 -7.47 -13.18
C ASN A 2 -0.57 -7.13 -13.58
N GLU A 3 -1.53 -7.72 -12.89
CA GLU A 3 -2.96 -7.45 -13.07
C GLU A 3 -3.37 -6.42 -12.02
N ILE A 4 -4.04 -5.36 -12.47
CA ILE A 4 -4.46 -4.25 -11.60
C ILE A 4 -5.94 -3.98 -11.86
N ALA A 5 -6.78 -4.25 -10.87
CA ALA A 5 -8.20 -3.95 -10.88
C ALA A 5 -8.50 -2.78 -9.94
N ILE A 6 -9.44 -1.90 -10.33
CA ILE A 6 -9.86 -0.76 -9.49
C ILE A 6 -11.37 -0.72 -9.38
N VAL A 7 -11.87 -0.79 -8.15
CA VAL A 7 -13.29 -0.90 -7.82
C VAL A 7 -13.73 0.33 -7.02
N GLY A 8 -14.92 0.86 -7.32
CA GLY A 8 -15.44 2.08 -6.69
C GLY A 8 -14.84 3.37 -7.27
N GLY A 9 -15.16 4.50 -6.64
CA GLY A 9 -14.71 5.83 -7.06
C GLY A 9 -15.19 6.30 -8.44
N THR A 10 -14.78 7.51 -8.82
CA THR A 10 -15.06 8.12 -10.13
C THR A 10 -14.06 7.64 -11.19
N GLN A 11 -14.37 7.86 -12.48
CA GLN A 11 -13.45 7.49 -13.56
C GLN A 11 -12.09 8.22 -13.47
N SER A 12 -12.08 9.48 -13.01
CA SER A 12 -10.85 10.25 -12.81
C SER A 12 -10.00 9.66 -11.68
N GLN A 13 -10.63 9.25 -10.57
CA GLN A 13 -9.94 8.59 -9.45
C GLN A 13 -9.34 7.25 -9.89
N LYS A 14 -10.10 6.44 -10.65
CA LYS A 14 -9.58 5.17 -11.19
C LYS A 14 -8.37 5.38 -12.09
N SER A 15 -8.42 6.37 -12.98
CA SER A 15 -7.30 6.71 -13.86
C SER A 15 -6.07 7.16 -13.07
N LEU A 16 -6.26 8.01 -12.06
CA LEU A 16 -5.20 8.43 -11.15
C LEU A 16 -4.57 7.24 -10.43
N VAL A 17 -5.37 6.43 -9.74
CA VAL A 17 -4.91 5.26 -8.97
C VAL A 17 -4.15 4.30 -9.88
N LEU A 18 -4.66 4.01 -11.08
CA LEU A 18 -3.98 3.14 -12.04
C LEU A 18 -2.59 3.67 -12.42
N LYS A 19 -2.47 4.97 -12.67
CA LYS A 19 -1.20 5.62 -12.98
C LYS A 19 -0.22 5.49 -11.80
N VAL A 20 -0.66 5.81 -10.58
CA VAL A 20 0.19 5.74 -9.37
C VAL A 20 0.66 4.32 -9.11
N VAL A 21 -0.24 3.33 -9.10
CA VAL A 21 0.13 1.92 -8.86
C VAL A 21 1.10 1.42 -9.93
N THR A 22 0.81 1.70 -11.21
CA THR A 22 1.69 1.29 -12.32
C THR A 22 3.08 1.92 -12.20
N TRP A 23 3.13 3.21 -11.86
CA TRP A 23 4.39 3.93 -11.65
C TRP A 23 5.17 3.36 -10.47
N TYR A 24 4.51 3.14 -9.32
CA TYR A 24 5.14 2.58 -8.13
C TYR A 24 5.76 1.22 -8.43
N LEU A 25 5.02 0.31 -9.08
CA LEU A 25 5.52 -1.01 -9.44
C LEU A 25 6.73 -0.92 -10.36
N LYS A 26 6.73 0.00 -11.34
CA LYS A 26 7.89 0.23 -12.21
C LYS A 26 9.09 0.77 -11.44
N LYS A 27 8.88 1.67 -10.48
CA LYS A 27 9.95 2.34 -9.73
C LYS A 27 10.54 1.46 -8.63
N VAL A 28 9.70 0.82 -7.82
CA VAL A 28 10.08 0.13 -6.59
C VAL A 28 10.20 -1.39 -6.79
N LEU A 29 9.40 -1.98 -7.68
CA LEU A 29 9.35 -3.40 -7.97
C LEU A 29 9.56 -3.72 -9.47
N PRO A 30 10.58 -3.16 -10.15
CA PRO A 30 10.72 -3.20 -11.60
C PRO A 30 10.79 -4.60 -12.22
N ARG A 31 11.25 -5.59 -11.45
CA ARG A 31 11.42 -6.99 -11.88
C ARG A 31 10.18 -7.86 -11.63
N VAL A 32 9.17 -7.34 -10.93
CA VAL A 32 7.96 -8.09 -10.54
C VAL A 32 6.90 -7.97 -11.64
N ARG A 33 6.37 -9.11 -12.08
CA ARG A 33 5.49 -9.21 -13.26
C ARG A 33 4.26 -10.11 -13.06
N THR A 34 4.01 -10.59 -11.84
CA THR A 34 2.96 -11.58 -11.54
C THR A 34 2.16 -11.21 -10.28
N LEU A 35 2.01 -9.93 -9.98
CA LEU A 35 1.13 -9.48 -8.90
C LEU A 35 -0.29 -9.34 -9.43
N ASP A 36 -1.26 -9.72 -8.61
CA ASP A 36 -2.66 -9.37 -8.77
C ASP A 36 -3.01 -8.35 -7.68
N ILE A 37 -3.43 -7.14 -8.08
CA ILE A 37 -3.68 -6.04 -7.16
C ILE A 37 -5.08 -5.50 -7.41
N THR A 38 -5.95 -5.60 -6.41
CA THR A 38 -7.25 -4.94 -6.42
C THR A 38 -7.22 -3.71 -5.52
N VAL A 39 -7.43 -2.52 -6.09
CA VAL A 39 -7.58 -1.28 -5.32
C VAL A 39 -9.05 -0.92 -5.18
N LYS A 40 -9.55 -0.82 -3.95
CA LYS A 40 -10.92 -0.45 -3.62
C LYS A 40 -10.97 0.99 -3.11
N LEU A 41 -11.72 1.83 -3.80
CA LEU A 41 -11.99 3.22 -3.41
C LEU A 41 -13.28 3.27 -2.58
N THR A 42 -13.14 3.35 -1.26
CA THR A 42 -14.25 3.20 -0.30
C THR A 42 -14.41 4.44 0.59
N ARG A 43 -15.11 4.30 1.72
CA ARG A 43 -15.21 5.31 2.78
C ARG A 43 -14.62 4.73 4.07
N CYS A 44 -13.40 4.20 4.00
CA CYS A 44 -12.77 3.53 5.13
C CYS A 44 -12.47 4.49 6.28
N MET A 45 -12.19 5.77 6.01
CA MET A 45 -11.95 6.78 7.04
C MET A 45 -13.18 6.94 7.94
N ASP A 46 -14.37 7.03 7.34
CA ASP A 46 -15.64 7.15 8.07
C ASP A 46 -15.93 5.96 8.99
N LYS A 47 -15.43 4.77 8.66
CA LYS A 47 -15.73 3.51 9.36
C LYS A 47 -14.71 3.13 10.42
N SER A 48 -13.45 3.46 10.17
CA SER A 48 -12.31 2.86 10.86
C SER A 48 -11.23 3.88 11.25
N ASN A 49 -11.44 5.15 10.91
CA ASN A 49 -10.51 6.25 11.16
C ASN A 49 -9.11 6.03 10.55
N ALA A 50 -9.04 5.28 9.43
CA ALA A 50 -7.82 5.08 8.65
C ALA A 50 -8.01 5.51 7.19
N MET A 51 -6.94 6.03 6.59
CA MET A 51 -6.95 6.53 5.20
C MET A 51 -6.88 5.42 4.16
N GLY A 52 -6.26 4.30 4.52
CA GLY A 52 -6.10 3.15 3.66
C GLY A 52 -5.64 1.91 4.40
N TYR A 53 -5.62 0.80 3.68
CA TYR A 53 -5.21 -0.51 4.17
C TYR A 53 -4.57 -1.33 3.04
N CYS A 54 -3.63 -2.20 3.39
CA CYS A 54 -3.07 -3.20 2.51
C CYS A 54 -3.18 -4.60 3.12
N LEU A 55 -3.82 -5.50 2.39
CA LEU A 55 -4.02 -6.90 2.76
C LEU A 55 -3.33 -7.82 1.75
N GLU A 56 -2.46 -8.70 2.23
CA GLU A 56 -1.96 -9.88 1.49
C GLU A 56 -3.02 -10.99 1.57
N LEU A 57 -3.46 -11.52 0.43
CA LEU A 57 -4.37 -12.67 0.38
C LEU A 57 -3.58 -14.00 0.40
N ASP A 58 -4.28 -15.11 0.20
CA ASP A 58 -3.77 -16.46 0.48
C ASP A 58 -2.53 -16.89 -0.32
N ASP A 59 -2.24 -16.30 -1.48
CA ASP A 59 -1.23 -16.79 -2.44
C ASP A 59 0.07 -15.96 -2.50
N HIS A 60 0.29 -15.04 -1.56
CA HIS A 60 1.45 -14.13 -1.47
C HIS A 60 1.65 -13.19 -2.69
N LYS A 61 0.78 -13.25 -3.69
CA LYS A 61 0.88 -12.45 -4.92
C LYS A 61 -0.37 -11.64 -5.20
N THR A 62 -1.45 -11.96 -4.52
CA THR A 62 -2.72 -11.26 -4.60
C THR A 62 -2.85 -10.31 -3.42
N PHE A 63 -3.11 -9.05 -3.74
CA PHE A 63 -3.20 -7.97 -2.76
C PHE A 63 -4.49 -7.20 -2.93
N GLU A 64 -5.09 -6.85 -1.80
CA GLU A 64 -6.18 -5.91 -1.73
C GLU A 64 -5.71 -4.63 -1.05
N ILE A 65 -5.87 -3.50 -1.73
CA ILE A 65 -5.58 -2.18 -1.18
C ILE A 65 -6.89 -1.42 -1.07
N GLU A 66 -7.21 -0.92 0.12
CA GLU A 66 -8.35 -0.03 0.34
C GLU A 66 -7.83 1.39 0.53
N VAL A 67 -8.47 2.38 -0.10
CA VAL A 67 -8.16 3.81 0.10
C VAL A 67 -9.44 4.61 0.16
N ASP A 68 -9.48 5.58 1.08
CA ASP A 68 -10.64 6.46 1.22
C ASP A 68 -10.79 7.36 -0.03
N LYS A 69 -11.98 7.32 -0.64
CA LYS A 69 -12.28 8.02 -1.88
C LYS A 69 -12.53 9.52 -1.71
N ASN A 70 -12.68 10.01 -0.47
CA ASN A 70 -12.93 11.42 -0.20
C ASN A 70 -11.62 12.20 0.07
N LEU A 71 -10.47 11.52 0.05
CA LEU A 71 -9.16 12.15 0.20
C LEU A 71 -8.89 13.17 -0.92
N ARG A 72 -8.15 14.23 -0.56
CA ARG A 72 -7.64 15.18 -1.55
C ARG A 72 -6.54 14.52 -2.37
N LEU A 73 -6.21 15.13 -3.51
CA LEU A 73 -5.27 14.55 -4.48
C LEU A 73 -3.93 14.14 -3.84
N TYR A 74 -3.31 15.02 -3.06
CA TYR A 74 -2.03 14.71 -2.39
C TYR A 74 -2.19 13.57 -1.38
N ASP A 75 -3.20 13.64 -0.52
CA ASP A 75 -3.44 12.63 0.53
C ASP A 75 -3.74 11.25 -0.07
N MET A 76 -4.47 11.21 -1.19
CA MET A 76 -4.74 9.97 -1.92
C MET A 76 -3.46 9.37 -2.50
N VAL A 77 -2.60 10.19 -3.13
CA VAL A 77 -1.32 9.73 -3.70
C VAL A 77 -0.36 9.27 -2.60
N SER A 78 -0.26 10.03 -1.50
CA SER A 78 0.60 9.69 -0.36
C SER A 78 0.13 8.40 0.31
N THR A 79 -1.17 8.28 0.60
CA THR A 79 -1.76 7.05 1.16
C THR A 79 -1.54 5.85 0.25
N LEU A 80 -1.75 6.00 -1.07
CA LEU A 80 -1.43 4.91 -2.01
C LEU A 80 0.04 4.50 -1.95
N CYS A 81 0.97 5.45 -1.87
CA CYS A 81 2.40 5.15 -1.76
C CYS A 81 2.74 4.43 -0.43
N HIS A 82 2.06 4.77 0.65
CA HIS A 82 2.16 4.09 1.95
C HIS A 82 1.70 2.63 1.83
N GLU A 83 0.47 2.40 1.36
CA GLU A 83 -0.09 1.05 1.22
C GLU A 83 0.67 0.18 0.21
N LEU A 84 1.16 0.77 -0.88
CA LEU A 84 2.01 0.07 -1.85
C LEU A 84 3.38 -0.29 -1.25
N THR A 85 3.86 0.47 -0.25
CA THR A 85 5.04 0.11 0.51
C THR A 85 4.79 -1.08 1.41
N HIS A 86 3.63 -1.19 2.05
CA HIS A 86 3.23 -2.43 2.73
C HIS A 86 3.12 -3.61 1.77
N LEU A 87 2.54 -3.43 0.57
CA LEU A 87 2.53 -4.47 -0.45
C LEU A 87 3.95 -4.95 -0.77
N LYS A 88 4.90 -4.03 -0.98
CA LYS A 88 6.32 -4.37 -1.20
C LYS A 88 6.90 -5.12 -0.02
N GLN A 89 6.57 -4.74 1.21
CA GLN A 89 7.07 -5.39 2.43
C GLN A 89 6.55 -6.83 2.56
N TYR A 90 5.26 -7.05 2.29
CA TYR A 90 4.65 -8.38 2.23
C TYR A 90 5.26 -9.23 1.12
N TYR A 91 5.30 -8.70 -0.11
CA TYR A 91 5.82 -9.40 -1.28
C TYR A 91 7.31 -9.80 -1.15
N ARG A 92 8.12 -8.99 -0.47
CA ARG A 92 9.54 -9.31 -0.23
C ARG A 92 9.74 -10.18 1.02
N LYS A 93 8.65 -10.58 1.70
CA LYS A 93 8.68 -11.26 3.00
C LYS A 93 9.54 -10.53 4.03
N GLU A 94 9.58 -9.20 3.93
CA GLU A 94 10.19 -8.32 4.92
C GLU A 94 9.28 -8.21 6.14
N MET A 95 7.97 -8.24 5.95
CA MET A 95 6.98 -8.37 7.02
C MET A 95 6.24 -9.70 6.87
N VAL A 96 6.26 -10.52 7.92
CA VAL A 96 5.55 -11.81 7.95
C VAL A 96 4.82 -11.97 9.28
N HIS A 97 3.50 -12.14 9.19
CA HIS A 97 2.68 -12.51 10.33
C HIS A 97 3.01 -13.93 10.79
N LEU A 98 3.27 -14.09 12.08
CA LEU A 98 3.57 -15.36 12.75
C LEU A 98 2.43 -15.72 13.71
N ASP A 99 2.41 -16.98 14.12
CA ASP A 99 1.46 -17.46 15.11
C ASP A 99 1.54 -16.68 16.44
N CYS A 100 0.38 -16.56 17.07
CA CYS A 100 0.16 -15.91 18.36
C CYS A 100 0.38 -14.38 18.36
N GLY A 101 0.01 -13.69 17.27
CA GLY A 101 0.04 -12.23 17.20
C GLY A 101 1.47 -11.68 17.27
N ARG A 102 2.37 -12.27 16.50
CA ARG A 102 3.77 -11.82 16.37
C ARG A 102 4.05 -11.50 14.92
N ILE A 103 4.85 -10.47 14.69
CA ILE A 103 5.22 -10.05 13.35
C ILE A 103 6.74 -10.14 13.24
N ARG A 104 7.23 -10.91 12.27
CA ARG A 104 8.63 -10.91 11.89
C ARG A 104 8.87 -9.78 10.91
N TRP A 105 9.63 -8.79 11.34
CA TRP A 105 10.15 -7.73 10.50
C TRP A 105 11.63 -7.97 10.20
N LYS A 106 11.91 -8.33 8.94
CA LYS A 106 13.22 -8.72 8.43
C LYS A 106 13.80 -9.87 9.26
N LYS A 107 14.71 -9.55 10.18
CA LYS A 107 15.39 -10.52 11.06
C LYS A 107 14.91 -10.49 12.52
N LYS A 108 14.02 -9.57 12.89
CA LYS A 108 13.56 -9.36 14.28
C LYS A 108 12.08 -9.68 14.41
N VAL A 109 11.69 -10.24 15.54
CA VAL A 109 10.29 -10.56 15.86
C VAL A 109 9.77 -9.54 16.86
N TYR A 110 8.60 -8.99 16.57
CA TYR A 110 7.89 -8.01 17.38
C TYR A 110 6.54 -8.61 17.79
N LYS A 111 6.01 -8.14 18.93
CA LYS A 111 4.61 -8.43 19.29
C LYS A 111 3.70 -7.54 18.46
N GLU A 112 2.53 -8.04 18.08
CA GLU A 112 1.52 -7.26 17.35
C GLU A 112 0.95 -6.12 18.21
N THR A 113 0.88 -6.32 19.53
CA THR A 113 0.43 -5.29 20.50
C THR A 113 1.41 -4.11 20.66
N PHE A 114 2.38 -3.97 19.77
CA PHE A 114 3.34 -2.88 19.80
C PHE A 114 2.68 -1.61 19.26
N GLU A 115 2.93 -0.46 19.92
CA GLU A 115 2.38 0.83 19.49
C GLU A 115 2.64 1.09 18.00
N TYR A 116 1.59 1.43 17.26
CA TYR A 116 1.59 1.58 15.80
C TYR A 116 2.75 2.45 15.30
N ASP A 117 2.90 3.67 15.83
CA ASP A 117 3.96 4.62 15.43
C ASP A 117 5.39 4.13 15.73
N LYS A 118 5.52 3.11 16.60
CA LYS A 118 6.80 2.51 16.93
C LYS A 118 7.12 1.31 16.03
N GLN A 119 6.13 0.76 15.33
CA GLN A 119 6.30 -0.40 14.47
C GLN A 119 7.28 -0.08 13.33
N PRO A 120 8.30 -0.93 13.09
CA PRO A 120 9.39 -0.60 12.18
C PRO A 120 8.99 -0.63 10.70
N TRP A 121 7.93 -1.35 10.34
CA TRP A 121 7.36 -1.35 8.99
C TRP A 121 6.59 -0.05 8.71
N GLU A 122 5.80 0.42 9.68
CA GLU A 122 5.13 1.74 9.63
C GLU A 122 6.14 2.87 9.49
N LYS A 123 7.20 2.85 10.30
CA LYS A 123 8.29 3.84 10.20
C LYS A 123 8.97 3.84 8.83
N GLU A 124 9.11 2.67 8.19
CA GLU A 124 9.64 2.60 6.83
C GLU A 124 8.66 3.23 5.84
N ALA A 125 7.36 2.91 5.94
CA ALA A 125 6.31 3.44 5.07
C ALA A 125 6.19 4.97 5.19
N PHE A 126 6.05 5.51 6.41
CA PHE A 126 6.00 6.95 6.66
C PHE A 126 7.25 7.70 6.18
N LYS A 127 8.43 7.07 6.26
CA LYS A 127 9.67 7.70 5.82
C LYS A 127 9.72 7.89 4.30
N VAL A 128 9.10 6.98 3.53
CA VAL A 128 9.19 6.98 2.06
C VAL A 128 7.97 7.56 1.37
N GLU A 129 6.79 7.56 2.01
CA GLU A 129 5.53 7.99 1.39
C GLU A 129 5.60 9.40 0.81
N THR A 130 6.21 10.35 1.56
CA THR A 130 6.28 11.75 1.16
C THR A 130 7.15 11.91 -0.08
N GLN A 131 8.33 11.29 -0.09
CA GLN A 131 9.23 11.36 -1.24
C GLN A 131 8.62 10.68 -2.46
N LEU A 132 7.99 9.51 -2.29
CA LEU A 132 7.34 8.81 -3.38
C LEU A 132 6.15 9.61 -3.94
N ALA A 133 5.39 10.28 -3.08
CA ALA A 133 4.31 11.17 -3.53
C ALA A 133 4.89 12.31 -4.36
N LEU A 134 5.91 13.02 -3.87
CA LEU A 134 6.57 14.11 -4.61
C LEU A 134 7.11 13.66 -5.97
N ASP A 135 7.76 12.49 -6.01
CA ASP A 135 8.27 11.93 -7.24
C ASP A 135 7.13 11.59 -8.20
N CYS A 136 6.02 11.03 -7.70
CA CYS A 136 4.83 10.75 -8.50
C CYS A 136 4.24 12.03 -9.09
N PHE A 137 4.17 13.12 -8.30
CA PHE A 137 3.73 14.44 -8.77
C PHE A 137 4.68 15.07 -9.80
N THR A 138 5.96 14.72 -9.76
CA THR A 138 6.94 15.28 -10.70
C THR A 138 7.01 14.49 -12.00
N GLU A 139 6.82 13.18 -11.93
CA GLU A 139 7.07 12.28 -13.07
C GLU A 139 5.79 11.95 -13.87
N ILE A 140 4.61 11.89 -13.25
CA ILE A 140 3.40 11.36 -13.90
C ILE A 140 2.08 12.12 -13.66
N LEU A 141 2.05 13.15 -12.79
CA LEU A 141 0.87 13.98 -12.53
C LEU A 141 1.11 15.44 -12.94
#